data_AF-A0A0Q2USF9-F1
#
_entry.id   AF-A0A0Q2USF9-F1
#
_cell.length_a   1.000
_cell.length_b   1.000
_cell.length_c   1.000
_cell.angle_alpha   90.00
_cell.angle_beta   90.00
_cell.angle_gamma   90.00
#
_symmetry.space_group_name_H-M   'P 1'
#
loop_
_entity.id
_entity.type
_entity.pdbx_description
1 polymer ?
#
loop_
_entity_poly.entity_id
_entity_poly.type
_entity_poly.pdbx_seq_one_letter_code
_entity_poly.pdbx_strand_id
1 'polypeptide(L)'
;MKKEQEFYRERTVGLLTNFQLLELSLKMYIGKSYDFIHALVGDRIHFDFSIEDVENYPLERLLNTFVKLNDNKELHKRLNKLRNQRNYIAHEALIITIGNNPNMDTLHEKAREFFELEDELSDCLKVLVAEFEKLHMKYVANA
;
A
#
# COMPACT_ATOMS: atom_id res chain seq x y z
N MET A 1 19.42 26.00 0.57
CA MET A 1 18.64 25.82 -0.68
C MET A 1 18.81 24.43 -1.28
N LYS A 2 19.95 24.02 -1.86
CA LYS A 2 20.06 22.69 -2.52
C LYS A 2 19.90 21.47 -1.59
N LYS A 3 20.53 21.48 -0.40
CA LYS A 3 20.53 20.31 0.52
C LYS A 3 19.15 19.93 1.07
N GLU A 4 18.31 20.91 1.40
CA GLU A 4 16.98 20.62 1.97
C GLU A 4 15.97 20.20 0.91
N GLN A 5 16.08 20.74 -0.31
CA GLN A 5 15.30 20.26 -1.45
C GLN A 5 15.71 18.85 -1.86
N GLU A 6 17.00 18.53 -1.85
CA GLU A 6 17.50 17.16 -2.07
C GLU A 6 17.00 16.21 -0.98
N PHE A 7 17.11 16.59 0.29
CA PHE A 7 16.61 15.78 1.41
C PHE A 7 15.09 15.53 1.31
N TYR A 8 14.31 16.56 0.97
CA TYR A 8 12.86 16.42 0.77
C TYR A 8 12.53 15.52 -0.42
N ARG A 9 13.29 15.63 -1.52
CA ARG A 9 13.14 14.79 -2.71
C ARG A 9 13.45 13.32 -2.40
N GLU A 10 14.56 13.04 -1.70
CA GLU A 10 14.92 11.69 -1.28
C GLU A 10 13.83 11.07 -0.40
N ARG A 11 13.29 11.83 0.56
CA ARG A 11 12.18 11.38 1.41
C ARG A 11 10.91 11.10 0.62
N THR A 12 10.55 11.97 -0.31
CA THR A 12 9.41 11.77 -1.20
C THR A 12 9.56 10.50 -2.03
N VAL A 13 10.75 10.25 -2.57
CA VAL A 13 11.06 9.02 -3.32
C VAL A 13 10.97 7.78 -2.43
N GLY A 14 11.52 7.83 -1.21
CA GLY A 14 11.41 6.73 -0.24
C GLY A 14 9.96 6.39 0.09
N LEU A 15 9.15 7.41 0.34
CA LEU A 15 7.73 7.27 0.64
C LEU A 15 6.94 6.68 -0.53
N LEU A 16 7.17 7.18 -1.75
CA LEU A 16 6.56 6.61 -2.96
C LEU A 16 6.99 5.16 -3.19
N THR A 17 8.24 4.82 -2.90
CA THR A 17 8.76 3.45 -2.99
C THR A 17 8.04 2.53 -2.01
N ASN A 18 7.84 2.97 -0.77
CA ASN A 18 7.10 2.20 0.23
C ASN A 18 5.63 2.00 -0.17
N PHE A 19 5.00 2.99 -0.82
CA PHE A 19 3.65 2.83 -1.37
C PHE A 19 3.61 1.80 -2.51
N GLN A 20 4.61 1.79 -3.39
CA GLN A 20 4.74 0.77 -4.43
C GLN A 20 4.94 -0.63 -3.82
N LEU A 21 5.72 -0.75 -2.75
CA LEU A 21 5.87 -2.00 -2.02
C LEU A 21 4.55 -2.47 -1.42
N LEU A 22 3.77 -1.56 -0.82
CA LEU A 22 2.44 -1.88 -0.30
C LEU A 22 1.49 -2.37 -1.40
N GLU A 23 1.47 -1.70 -2.55
CA GLU A 23 0.67 -2.11 -3.71
C GLU A 23 1.07 -3.52 -4.17
N LEU A 24 2.37 -3.81 -4.25
CA LEU A 24 2.88 -5.13 -4.62
C LEU A 24 2.47 -6.20 -3.61
N SER A 25 2.62 -5.94 -2.30
CA SER A 25 2.22 -6.87 -1.25
C SER A 25 0.71 -7.16 -1.28
N LEU A 26 -0.12 -6.16 -1.55
CA LEU A 26 -1.57 -6.34 -1.72
C LEU A 26 -1.90 -7.22 -2.94
N LYS A 27 -1.24 -6.99 -4.08
CA LYS A 27 -1.41 -7.83 -5.28
C LYS A 27 -1.04 -9.29 -5.00
N MET A 28 0.07 -9.52 -4.31
CA MET A 28 0.49 -10.87 -3.91
C MET A 28 -0.53 -11.53 -2.97
N TYR A 29 -1.04 -10.78 -1.98
CA TYR A 29 -2.08 -11.29 -1.06
C TYR A 29 -3.35 -11.70 -1.81
N ILE A 30 -3.84 -10.83 -2.69
CA ILE A 30 -5.05 -11.08 -3.47
C ILE A 30 -4.85 -12.27 -4.41
N GLY A 31 -3.75 -12.28 -5.17
CA GLY A 31 -3.42 -13.38 -6.08
C GLY A 31 -3.32 -14.72 -5.35
N LYS A 32 -2.65 -14.77 -4.20
CA LYS A 32 -2.59 -16.01 -3.39
C LYS A 32 -3.93 -16.41 -2.81
N SER A 33 -4.76 -15.45 -2.44
CA SER A 33 -6.12 -15.74 -2.00
C SER A 33 -6.94 -16.36 -3.13
N TYR A 34 -6.80 -15.87 -4.37
CA TYR A 34 -7.45 -16.46 -5.54
C TYR A 34 -6.94 -17.88 -5.81
N ASP A 35 -5.63 -18.12 -5.76
CA ASP A 35 -5.05 -19.47 -5.90
C ASP A 35 -5.69 -20.45 -4.90
N PHE A 36 -5.81 -20.04 -3.61
CA PHE A 36 -6.38 -20.88 -2.57
C PHE A 36 -7.89 -21.09 -2.74
N ILE A 37 -8.64 -20.06 -3.13
CA ILE A 37 -10.07 -20.20 -3.42
C ILE A 37 -10.28 -21.15 -4.59
N HIS A 38 -9.50 -21.02 -5.66
CA HIS A 38 -9.56 -21.92 -6.80
C HIS A 38 -9.26 -23.37 -6.40
N ALA A 39 -8.22 -23.61 -5.59
CA ALA A 39 -7.89 -24.93 -5.08
C ALA A 39 -8.99 -25.54 -4.19
N LEU A 40 -9.67 -24.73 -3.35
CA LEU A 40 -10.74 -25.19 -2.46
C LEU A 40 -12.06 -25.46 -3.21
N VAL A 41 -12.38 -24.63 -4.19
CA VAL A 41 -13.60 -24.74 -5.00
C VAL A 41 -13.46 -25.84 -6.05
N GLY A 42 -12.27 -26.04 -6.60
CA GLY A 42 -11.99 -26.96 -7.69
C GLY A 42 -12.91 -26.73 -8.89
N ASP A 43 -13.36 -27.81 -9.54
CA ASP A 43 -14.26 -27.74 -10.69
C ASP A 43 -15.74 -27.50 -10.33
N ARG A 44 -16.06 -27.23 -9.06
CA ARG A 44 -17.46 -27.08 -8.63
C ARG A 44 -18.08 -25.77 -9.08
N ILE A 45 -17.27 -24.72 -9.23
CA ILE A 45 -17.68 -23.39 -9.66
C ILE A 45 -16.59 -22.84 -10.56
N HIS A 46 -16.97 -22.23 -11.68
CA HIS A 46 -16.04 -21.54 -12.55
C HIS A 46 -15.45 -20.32 -11.83
N PHE A 47 -14.15 -20.36 -11.53
CA PHE A 47 -13.40 -19.30 -10.85
C PHE A 47 -12.13 -18.99 -11.64
N ASP A 48 -12.21 -18.00 -12.53
CA ASP A 48 -11.15 -17.62 -13.47
C ASP A 48 -10.41 -16.33 -13.02
N PHE A 49 -10.46 -16.01 -11.73
CA PHE A 49 -9.75 -14.86 -11.18
C PHE A 49 -8.27 -15.20 -10.99
N SER A 50 -7.39 -14.33 -11.48
CA SER A 50 -5.94 -14.52 -11.43
C SER A 50 -5.20 -13.29 -10.89
N ILE A 51 -3.89 -13.42 -10.69
CA ILE A 51 -3.04 -12.28 -10.33
C ILE A 51 -2.94 -11.25 -11.48
N GLU A 52 -3.09 -11.68 -12.73
CA GLU A 52 -3.04 -10.81 -13.91
C GLU A 52 -4.18 -9.78 -13.91
N ASP A 53 -5.35 -10.17 -13.38
CA ASP A 53 -6.49 -9.28 -13.24
C ASP A 53 -6.20 -8.09 -12.33
N VAL A 54 -5.36 -8.30 -11.31
CA VAL A 54 -5.07 -7.28 -10.29
C VAL A 54 -3.74 -6.56 -10.52
N GLU A 55 -2.96 -6.99 -11.50
CA GLU A 55 -1.66 -6.41 -11.81
C GLU A 55 -1.74 -4.93 -12.17
N ASN A 56 -2.79 -4.54 -12.89
CA ASN A 56 -3.03 -3.16 -13.32
C ASN A 56 -3.97 -2.37 -12.39
N TYR A 57 -4.36 -2.94 -11.25
CA TYR A 57 -5.29 -2.26 -10.35
C TYR A 57 -4.62 -1.11 -9.59
N PRO A 58 -5.26 0.07 -9.52
CA PRO A 58 -4.79 1.13 -8.65
C PRO A 58 -4.96 0.71 -7.18
N LEU A 59 -4.17 1.31 -6.28
CA LEU A 59 -4.20 1.04 -4.84
C LEU A 59 -5.62 1.03 -4.27
N GLU A 60 -6.48 1.97 -4.67
CA GLU A 60 -7.88 2.01 -4.24
C GLU A 60 -8.64 0.72 -4.56
N ARG A 61 -8.48 0.20 -5.78
CA ARG A 61 -9.15 -1.01 -6.21
C ARG A 61 -8.56 -2.24 -5.51
N LEU A 62 -7.24 -2.27 -5.29
CA LEU A 62 -6.57 -3.31 -4.50
C LEU A 62 -7.10 -3.35 -3.07
N LEU A 63 -7.23 -2.19 -2.40
CA LEU A 63 -7.77 -2.11 -1.05
C LEU A 63 -9.23 -2.59 -0.98
N ASN A 64 -10.06 -2.19 -1.94
CA ASN A 64 -11.45 -2.65 -2.00
C ASN A 64 -11.57 -4.17 -2.18
N THR A 65 -10.67 -4.78 -2.96
CA THR A 65 -10.61 -6.24 -3.11
C THR A 65 -10.07 -6.90 -1.86
N PHE A 66 -8.99 -6.38 -1.27
CA PHE A 66 -8.39 -6.89 -0.04
C PHE A 66 -9.39 -6.94 1.11
N VAL A 67 -10.24 -5.92 1.27
CA VAL A 67 -11.29 -5.87 2.30
C VAL A 67 -12.31 -7.01 2.20
N LYS A 68 -12.48 -7.59 1.00
CA LYS A 68 -13.38 -8.74 0.79
C LYS A 68 -12.71 -10.08 1.13
N LEU A 69 -11.38 -10.13 1.14
CA LEU A 69 -10.58 -11.34 1.32
C LEU A 69 -9.98 -11.43 2.72
N ASN A 70 -9.80 -10.30 3.40
CA ASN A 70 -9.29 -10.19 4.75
C ASN A 70 -10.35 -9.61 5.70
N ASP A 71 -10.37 -10.04 6.96
CA ASP A 71 -11.34 -9.61 7.97
C ASP A 71 -10.76 -8.60 8.98
N ASN A 72 -9.51 -8.16 8.81
CA ASN A 72 -8.83 -7.19 9.67
C ASN A 72 -9.33 -5.76 9.41
N LYS A 73 -10.46 -5.44 10.03
CA LYS A 73 -11.11 -4.12 9.95
C LYS A 73 -10.21 -2.97 10.38
N GLU A 74 -9.25 -3.21 11.28
CA GLU A 74 -8.33 -2.17 11.73
C GLU A 74 -7.30 -1.83 10.65
N LEU A 75 -6.70 -2.85 10.04
CA LEU A 75 -5.80 -2.66 8.90
C LEU A 75 -6.52 -1.95 7.75
N HIS A 76 -7.78 -2.27 7.48
CA HIS A 76 -8.57 -1.59 6.45
C HIS A 76 -8.74 -0.09 6.70
N LYS A 77 -8.96 0.31 7.95
CA LYS A 77 -9.08 1.74 8.31
C LYS A 77 -7.74 2.45 8.12
N ARG A 78 -6.65 1.83 8.56
CA ARG A 78 -5.29 2.39 8.43
C ARG A 78 -4.89 2.57 6.96
N LEU A 79 -5.08 1.54 6.14
CA LEU A 79 -4.77 1.58 4.70
C LEU A 79 -5.61 2.63 3.94
N ASN A 80 -6.89 2.81 4.30
CA ASN A 80 -7.72 3.85 3.69
C ASN A 80 -7.26 5.27 4.04
N LYS A 81 -6.72 5.49 5.25
CA LYS A 81 -6.09 6.78 5.61
C LYS A 81 -4.84 7.02 4.75
N LEU A 82 -3.97 6.01 4.66
CA LEU A 82 -2.74 6.07 3.87
C LEU A 82 -3.00 6.37 2.40
N ARG A 83 -4.08 5.83 1.82
CA ARG A 83 -4.51 6.12 0.44
C ARG A 83 -4.75 7.62 0.22
N ASN A 84 -5.49 8.27 1.11
CA ASN A 84 -5.79 9.69 0.98
C ASN A 84 -4.52 10.52 1.12
N GLN A 85 -3.60 10.10 2.00
CA GLN A 85 -2.31 10.75 2.21
C GLN A 85 -1.36 10.58 1.00
N ARG A 86 -1.34 9.41 0.35
CA ARG A 86 -0.60 9.19 -0.90
C ARG A 86 -1.00 10.16 -2.00
N ASN A 87 -2.29 10.39 -2.18
CA ASN A 87 -2.79 11.34 -3.18
C ASN A 87 -2.39 12.78 -2.85
N TYR A 88 -2.42 13.15 -1.57
CA TYR A 88 -1.94 14.44 -1.10
C TYR A 88 -0.43 14.62 -1.39
N ILE A 89 0.39 13.64 -1.06
CA ILE A 89 1.85 13.67 -1.29
C ILE A 89 2.18 13.75 -2.77
N ALA A 90 1.50 12.98 -3.62
CA ALA A 90 1.73 13.03 -5.06
C ALA A 90 1.45 14.44 -5.63
N HIS A 91 0.42 15.12 -5.13
CA HIS A 91 0.08 16.48 -5.54
C HIS A 91 1.08 17.52 -5.00
N GLU A 92 1.44 17.43 -3.71
CA GLU A 92 2.39 18.34 -3.06
C GLU A 92 3.82 18.19 -3.60
N ALA A 93 4.26 16.96 -3.86
CA ALA A 93 5.55 16.67 -4.49
C ALA A 93 5.67 17.36 -5.86
N LEU A 94 4.59 17.37 -6.65
CA LEU A 94 4.51 18.11 -7.91
C LEU A 94 4.65 19.62 -7.69
N ILE A 95 3.92 20.18 -6.72
CA ILE A 95 3.96 21.63 -6.41
C ILE A 95 5.34 22.07 -5.98
N ILE A 96 6.03 21.31 -5.12
CA ILE A 96 7.38 21.67 -4.63
C ILE A 96 8.45 21.46 -5.71
N THR A 97 8.28 20.45 -6.57
CA THR A 97 9.21 20.21 -7.68
C THR A 97 9.08 21.28 -8.78
N ILE A 98 7.89 21.85 -8.97
CA ILE A 98 7.61 22.89 -9.98
C ILE A 98 7.73 24.32 -9.38
N GLY A 99 7.50 24.47 -8.08
CA GLY A 99 7.45 25.74 -7.37
C GLY A 99 8.83 26.28 -7.00
N ASN A 100 9.22 27.39 -7.60
CA ASN A 100 10.52 28.04 -7.41
C ASN A 100 10.79 28.61 -5.99
N ASN A 101 9.87 28.49 -5.02
CA ASN A 101 10.10 28.99 -3.65
C ASN A 101 9.13 28.40 -2.61
N PRO A 102 9.41 27.22 -2.02
CA PRO A 102 8.68 26.75 -0.86
C PRO A 102 9.10 27.55 0.38
N ASN A 103 8.14 28.05 1.18
CA ASN A 103 8.44 28.62 2.49
C ASN A 103 9.07 27.53 3.40
N MET A 104 10.16 27.87 4.09
CA MET A 104 10.99 26.91 4.85
C MET A 104 10.27 26.31 6.07
N ASP A 105 9.41 27.09 6.74
CA ASP A 105 8.62 26.61 7.87
C ASP A 105 7.61 25.53 7.44
N THR A 106 6.96 25.73 6.29
CA THR A 106 6.09 24.71 5.67
C THR A 106 6.86 23.44 5.30
N LEU A 107 8.14 23.54 4.89
CA LEU A 107 8.93 22.37 4.52
C LEU A 107 9.26 21.50 5.75
N HIS A 108 9.57 22.11 6.89
CA HIS A 108 9.87 21.38 8.13
C HIS A 108 8.64 20.70 8.74
N GLU A 109 7.49 21.38 8.76
CA GLU A 109 6.23 20.79 9.24
C GLU A 109 5.82 19.60 8.36
N LYS A 110 5.96 19.75 7.03
CA LYS A 110 5.67 18.67 6.07
C LYS A 110 6.65 17.51 6.15
N ALA A 111 7.93 17.77 6.43
CA ALA A 111 8.90 16.71 6.65
C ALA A 111 8.55 15.84 7.87
N ARG A 112 7.96 16.42 8.92
CA ARG A 112 7.46 15.66 10.08
C ARG A 112 6.23 14.83 9.70
N GLU A 113 5.26 15.39 8.98
CA GLU A 113 4.10 14.64 8.47
C GLU A 113 4.53 13.43 7.62
N PHE A 114 5.58 13.59 6.81
CA PHE A 114 6.12 12.50 5.97
C PHE A 114 6.77 11.41 6.80
N PHE A 115 7.47 11.77 7.88
CA PHE A 115 8.07 10.81 8.79
C PHE A 115 7.02 9.97 9.51
N GLU A 116 5.98 10.61 10.04
CA GLU A 116 4.86 9.91 10.68
C GLU A 116 4.13 8.99 9.70
N LEU A 117 4.02 9.41 8.44
CA LEU A 117 3.43 8.57 7.39
C LEU A 117 4.31 7.37 7.03
N GLU A 118 5.62 7.58 6.94
CA GLU A 118 6.58 6.52 6.64
C GLU A 118 6.52 5.41 7.71
N ASP A 119 6.46 5.79 8.99
CA ASP A 119 6.30 4.87 10.10
C ASP A 119 4.95 4.12 10.03
N GLU A 120 3.85 4.83 9.82
CA GLU A 120 2.51 4.22 9.71
C GLU A 120 2.41 3.25 8.53
N LEU A 121 3.04 3.59 7.40
CA LEU A 121 3.10 2.77 6.19
C LEU A 121 3.94 1.51 6.42
N SER A 122 5.10 1.64 7.07
CA SER A 122 5.96 0.52 7.47
C SER A 122 5.23 -0.43 8.41
N ASP A 123 4.48 0.10 9.38
CA ASP A 123 3.70 -0.72 10.30
C ASP A 123 2.51 -1.41 9.61
N CYS A 124 1.82 -0.74 8.68
CA CYS A 124 0.79 -1.37 7.87
C CYS A 124 1.35 -2.51 7.02
N LEU A 125 2.54 -2.33 6.44
CA LEU A 125 3.25 -3.37 5.69
C LEU A 125 3.57 -4.58 6.56
N LYS A 126 4.11 -4.38 7.78
CA LYS A 126 4.38 -5.49 8.72
C LYS A 126 3.11 -6.26 9.06
N VAL A 127 2.01 -5.56 9.33
CA VAL A 127 0.71 -6.20 9.63
C VAL A 127 0.19 -6.96 8.41
N LEU A 128 0.30 -6.40 7.20
CA LEU A 128 -0.09 -7.08 5.97
C LEU A 128 0.72 -8.37 5.73
N VAL A 129 2.03 -8.33 5.96
CA VAL A 129 2.89 -9.52 5.88
C VAL A 129 2.46 -10.57 6.91
N ALA A 130 2.18 -10.18 8.15
CA ALA A 130 1.67 -11.10 9.16
C ALA A 130 0.30 -11.71 8.76
N GLU A 131 -0.59 -10.93 8.14
CA GLU A 131 -1.84 -11.45 7.59
C GLU A 131 -1.60 -12.44 6.43
N PHE A 132 -0.58 -12.20 5.61
CA PHE A 132 -0.19 -13.10 4.53
C PHE A 132 0.35 -14.44 5.08
N GLU A 133 1.18 -14.41 6.12
CA GLU A 133 1.65 -15.60 6.82
C GLU A 133 0.49 -16.39 7.45
N LYS A 134 -0.47 -15.69 8.09
CA LYS A 134 -1.68 -16.33 8.62
C LYS A 134 -2.52 -16.98 7.52
N LEU A 135 -2.67 -16.33 6.36
CA LEU A 135 -3.39 -16.87 5.23
C LEU A 135 -2.73 -18.18 4.74
N HIS A 136 -1.41 -18.18 4.61
CA HIS A 136 -0.65 -19.36 4.23
C HIS A 136 -0.79 -20.50 5.25
N MET A 137 -0.64 -20.21 6.55
CA MET A 137 -0.82 -21.21 7.61
C MET A 137 -2.23 -21.78 7.65
N LYS A 138 -3.27 -20.95 7.48
CA LYS A 138 -4.66 -21.42 7.41
C LYS A 138 -4.89 -22.36 6.24
N TYR A 139 -4.29 -22.10 5.09
CA TYR A 139 -4.38 -23.02 3.95
C TYR A 139 -3.66 -24.33 4.24
N VAL A 140 -2.39 -24.28 4.66
CA VAL A 140 -1.59 -25.49 4.94
C VAL A 140 -2.20 -26.35 6.06
N ALA A 141 -2.84 -25.75 7.07
CA ALA A 141 -3.51 -26.49 8.14
C ALA A 141 -4.84 -27.14 7.70
N ASN A 142 -5.46 -26.67 6.61
CA ASN A 142 -6.75 -27.17 6.11
C ASN A 142 -6.64 -27.93 4.76
N ALA A 143 -5.44 -28.03 4.19
CA ALA A 143 -5.11 -28.81 2.99
C ALA A 143 -4.66 -30.23 3.39
#